data_AF-A0A7V1IGW8-F1
#
_entry.id   AF-A0A7V1IGW8-F1
#
_cell.length_a   1.000
_cell.length_b   1.000
_cell.length_c   1.000
_cell.angle_alpha   90.00
_cell.angle_beta   90.00
_cell.angle_gamma   90.00
#
_symmetry.space_group_name_H-M   'P 1'
#
loop_
_entity.id
_entity.type
_entity.pdbx_description
1 polymer ?
#
loop_
_entity_poly.entity_id
_entity_poly.type
_entity_poly.pdbx_seq_one_letter_code
_entity_poly.pdbx_strand_id
1 'polypeptide(L)'
;MPDSVEDRSADDEGPAELSSLPGADRSGTFYVASIGLLALLVAYFLTIRLVEAALDREFQHRVDEAILVSDFDRPIAQQIRERVSRAVSESRWVRWGGVRVTTLVLAQDGVTWLYVDGHGTPVSQEGLAPNDILGEWMSYLPATAEVTVTLPHSALLSNGILIGYALLLLPFVWAANRRQAGKHSQLMHEALAIRDAAARRTKQIEEELARTRSKLSEVEPIGREQSEAIDALQRERESLHRKLAELAAREESLRGRAAQAAELVQEVRALEDLLEEATEDLESKDGEIGRLERSLKKAARSSDRASNTRGKATGLLARRFRTLYKTIEIDDRAIADIASLGDESLRLKAEEAIKRLAEEADNVAIRRKVGGLPGHVHVFEIGFAGKGRIYYTRGRSRRFRILLIGAKNTQPSDLDYLARLPRHESG
;
A
#
# COMPACT_ATOMS: atom_id res chain seq x y z
N MET A 1 -23.01 8.41 -7.27
CA MET A 1 -22.25 9.56 -6.71
C MET A 1 -21.37 10.09 -7.81
N PRO A 2 -21.48 11.37 -8.20
CA PRO A 2 -20.70 11.91 -9.29
C PRO A 2 -19.34 12.40 -8.77
N ASP A 3 -18.27 11.75 -9.22
CA ASP A 3 -16.92 12.26 -9.09
C ASP A 3 -16.80 13.52 -9.93
N SER A 4 -16.65 14.62 -9.20
CA SER A 4 -16.24 15.92 -9.68
C SER A 4 -14.76 16.07 -9.37
N VAL A 5 -14.09 16.95 -10.12
CA VAL A 5 -12.72 17.43 -9.90
C VAL A 5 -11.63 16.59 -10.59
N GLU A 6 -11.22 17.04 -11.76
CA GLU A 6 -9.86 17.60 -11.94
C GLU A 6 -9.78 18.26 -13.33
N ASP A 7 -10.15 19.54 -13.35
CA ASP A 7 -9.84 20.46 -14.45
C ASP A 7 -8.34 20.78 -14.38
N ARG A 8 -7.53 19.95 -15.04
CA ARG A 8 -6.10 20.18 -15.26
C ARG A 8 -5.92 21.20 -16.39
N SER A 9 -6.10 22.47 -16.04
CA SER A 9 -5.56 23.61 -16.77
C SER A 9 -4.17 23.93 -16.20
N ALA A 10 -3.21 23.07 -16.50
CA ALA A 10 -1.80 23.31 -16.20
C ALA A 10 -1.01 23.08 -17.48
N ASP A 11 -0.18 24.08 -17.79
CA ASP A 11 0.93 24.07 -18.74
C ASP A 11 0.59 24.39 -20.20
N ASP A 12 -0.07 25.54 -20.39
CA ASP A 12 0.24 26.43 -21.53
C ASP A 12 1.57 27.14 -21.22
N GLU A 13 2.68 26.37 -21.19
CA GLU A 13 4.01 26.93 -21.37
C GLU A 13 4.12 27.37 -22.84
N GLY A 14 3.49 28.51 -23.14
CA GLY A 14 3.75 29.24 -24.36
C GLY A 14 5.26 29.43 -24.48
N PRO A 15 5.91 28.96 -25.56
CA PRO A 15 7.35 29.09 -25.69
C PRO A 15 7.66 30.56 -25.60
N ALA A 16 8.44 30.91 -24.57
CA ALA A 16 8.94 32.25 -24.33
C ALA A 16 9.36 32.88 -25.66
N GLU A 17 8.54 33.81 -26.15
CA GLU A 17 8.93 34.78 -27.16
C GLU A 17 10.05 35.59 -26.54
N LEU A 18 11.26 35.03 -26.60
CA LEU A 18 12.50 35.76 -26.64
C LEU A 18 12.36 36.71 -27.82
N SER A 19 11.84 37.89 -27.51
CA SER A 19 11.90 39.09 -28.31
C SER A 19 13.36 39.31 -28.69
N SER A 20 13.75 38.69 -29.80
CA SER A 20 14.97 38.95 -30.52
C SER A 20 14.87 40.40 -30.96
N LEU A 21 15.52 41.25 -30.17
CA LEU A 21 15.61 42.68 -30.41
C LEU A 21 16.01 42.89 -31.88
N PRO A 22 15.16 43.49 -32.73
CA PRO A 22 15.42 43.67 -34.16
C PRO A 22 16.55 44.68 -34.46
N GLY A 23 17.39 44.99 -33.47
CA GLY A 23 18.51 45.93 -33.56
C GLY A 23 19.89 45.28 -33.72
N ALA A 24 20.04 43.98 -33.46
CA ALA A 24 21.37 43.35 -33.52
C ALA A 24 21.92 43.27 -34.95
N ASP A 25 21.08 43.04 -35.96
CA ASP A 25 21.55 42.76 -37.32
C ASP A 25 21.91 44.02 -38.13
N ARG A 26 21.34 45.18 -37.79
CA ARG A 26 21.76 46.46 -38.40
C ARG A 26 23.17 46.87 -38.01
N SER A 27 23.71 46.31 -36.93
CA SER A 27 25.07 46.62 -36.50
C SER A 27 26.12 46.01 -37.43
N GLY A 28 25.85 44.83 -38.02
CA GLY A 28 26.83 44.11 -38.86
C GLY A 28 27.24 44.86 -40.14
N THR A 29 26.27 45.44 -40.85
CA THR A 29 26.55 46.23 -42.07
C THR A 29 27.25 47.55 -41.74
N PHE A 30 26.88 48.17 -40.61
CA PHE A 30 27.54 49.37 -40.10
C PHE A 30 29.01 49.08 -39.77
N TYR A 31 29.31 47.99 -39.06
CA TYR A 31 30.68 47.62 -38.70
C TYR A 31 31.57 47.37 -39.93
N VAL A 32 31.06 46.65 -40.95
CA VAL A 32 31.84 46.40 -42.17
C VAL A 32 32.17 47.70 -42.91
N ALA A 33 31.20 48.62 -43.01
CA ALA A 33 31.43 49.93 -43.64
C ALA A 33 32.41 50.79 -42.82
N SER A 34 32.26 50.84 -41.50
CA SER A 34 33.13 51.63 -40.61
C SER A 34 34.57 51.09 -40.58
N ILE A 35 34.75 49.77 -40.51
CA ILE A 35 36.08 49.14 -40.56
C ILE A 35 36.72 49.38 -41.94
N GLY A 36 35.94 49.25 -43.02
CA GLY A 36 36.43 49.56 -44.37
C GLY A 36 36.88 51.00 -44.52
N LEU A 37 36.10 51.96 -44.01
CA LEU A 37 36.44 53.38 -44.03
C LEU A 37 37.70 53.68 -43.21
N LEU A 38 37.82 53.09 -42.02
CA LEU A 38 38.99 53.24 -41.17
C LEU A 38 40.25 52.69 -41.85
N ALA A 39 40.16 51.49 -42.43
CA ALA A 39 41.27 50.87 -43.16
C ALA A 39 41.68 51.72 -44.37
N LEU A 40 40.71 52.29 -45.10
CA LEU A 40 40.97 53.20 -46.21
C LEU A 40 41.69 54.47 -45.74
N LEU A 41 41.25 55.08 -44.64
CA LEU A 41 41.85 56.29 -44.10
C LEU A 41 43.30 56.02 -43.66
N VAL A 42 43.56 54.91 -42.98
CA VAL A 42 44.92 54.48 -42.59
C VAL A 42 45.79 54.24 -43.83
N ALA A 43 45.28 53.53 -44.83
CA ALA A 43 46.00 53.28 -46.08
C ALA A 43 46.31 54.58 -46.84
N TYR A 44 45.36 55.52 -46.89
CA TYR A 44 45.53 56.83 -47.49
C TYR A 44 46.66 57.62 -46.82
N PHE A 45 46.62 57.75 -45.49
CA PHE A 45 47.67 58.46 -44.75
C PHE A 45 49.04 57.81 -44.92
N LEU A 46 49.12 56.48 -44.88
CA LEU A 46 50.37 55.75 -45.09
C LEU A 46 50.92 55.97 -46.51
N THR A 47 50.05 55.94 -47.52
CA THR A 47 50.44 56.19 -48.91
C THR A 47 50.94 57.61 -49.11
N ILE A 48 50.29 58.61 -48.49
CA ILE A 48 50.80 60.00 -48.52
C ILE A 48 52.18 60.09 -47.91
N ARG A 49 52.39 59.52 -46.71
CA ARG A 49 53.70 59.54 -46.05
C ARG A 49 54.79 58.87 -46.87
N LEU A 50 54.46 57.75 -47.53
CA LEU A 50 55.38 57.06 -48.42
C LEU A 50 55.74 57.92 -49.65
N VAL A 51 54.74 58.59 -50.23
CA VAL A 51 54.94 59.48 -51.39
C VAL A 51 55.74 60.72 -50.99
N GLU A 52 55.46 61.33 -49.84
CA GLU A 52 56.27 62.42 -49.28
C GLU A 52 57.72 61.99 -49.12
N ALA A 53 57.99 60.88 -48.43
CA ALA A 53 59.36 60.37 -48.23
C ALA A 53 60.08 60.01 -49.53
N ALA A 54 59.36 59.51 -50.54
CA ALA A 54 59.93 59.21 -51.85
C ALA A 54 60.28 60.49 -52.63
N LEU A 55 59.39 61.49 -52.61
CA LEU A 55 59.64 62.79 -53.24
C LEU A 55 60.75 63.54 -52.53
N ASP A 56 60.80 63.46 -51.20
CA ASP A 56 61.84 64.09 -50.38
C ASP A 56 63.24 63.63 -50.80
N ARG A 57 63.44 62.31 -50.94
CA ARG A 57 64.70 61.74 -51.44
C ARG A 57 65.03 62.17 -52.87
N GLU A 58 64.03 62.18 -53.75
CA GLU A 58 64.22 62.56 -55.15
C GLU A 58 64.59 64.05 -55.29
N PHE A 59 63.92 64.93 -54.55
CA PHE A 59 64.23 66.36 -54.57
C PHE A 59 65.53 66.67 -53.85
N GLN A 60 65.85 66.00 -52.74
CA GLN A 60 67.15 66.12 -52.08
C GLN A 60 68.27 65.80 -53.07
N HIS A 61 68.18 64.68 -53.80
CA HIS A 61 69.20 64.31 -54.78
C HIS A 61 69.35 65.36 -55.88
N ARG A 62 68.24 65.91 -56.39
CA ARG A 62 68.26 66.98 -57.42
C ARG A 62 68.84 68.29 -56.91
N VAL A 63 68.58 68.65 -55.66
CA VAL A 63 69.11 69.87 -55.06
C VAL A 63 70.60 69.70 -54.78
N ASP A 64 71.04 68.54 -54.29
CA ASP A 64 72.47 68.22 -54.11
C ASP A 64 73.23 68.32 -55.44
N GLU A 65 72.65 67.84 -56.54
CA GLU A 65 73.23 67.98 -57.89
C GLU A 65 73.26 69.45 -58.35
N ALA A 66 72.20 70.22 -58.04
CA ALA A 66 72.09 71.63 -58.41
C ALA A 66 73.08 72.54 -57.66
N ILE A 67 73.53 72.14 -56.46
CA ILE A 67 74.50 72.86 -55.63
C ILE A 67 75.94 72.74 -56.14
N LEU A 68 76.24 71.74 -56.97
CA LEU A 68 77.56 71.57 -57.58
C LEU A 68 77.79 72.65 -58.66
N VAL A 69 78.28 73.82 -58.21
CA VAL A 69 78.66 74.94 -59.08
C VAL A 69 80.08 74.73 -59.61
N SER A 70 80.22 74.72 -60.94
CA SER A 70 81.49 74.57 -61.65
C SER A 70 81.95 75.84 -62.37
N ASP A 71 81.11 76.88 -62.41
CA ASP A 71 81.40 78.15 -63.08
C ASP A 71 81.77 79.20 -62.03
N PHE A 72 82.95 79.78 -62.19
CA PHE A 72 83.55 80.71 -61.25
C PHE A 72 83.51 82.18 -61.75
N ASP A 73 82.68 82.49 -62.74
CA ASP A 73 82.58 83.85 -63.26
C ASP A 73 81.38 84.63 -62.67
N ARG A 74 80.57 84.01 -61.80
CA ARG A 74 79.36 84.62 -61.20
C ARG A 74 79.22 84.34 -59.70
N PRO A 75 78.55 85.21 -58.92
CA PRO A 75 78.31 84.99 -57.49
C PRO A 75 77.62 83.63 -57.22
N ILE A 76 78.25 82.79 -56.40
CA ILE A 76 77.78 81.41 -56.11
C ILE A 76 76.35 81.40 -55.57
N ALA A 77 76.00 82.32 -54.67
CA ALA A 77 74.65 82.39 -54.11
C ALA A 77 73.57 82.59 -55.20
N GLN A 78 73.87 83.40 -56.22
CA GLN A 78 72.95 83.62 -57.34
C GLN A 78 72.86 82.38 -58.24
N GLN A 79 73.99 81.70 -58.50
CA GLN A 79 74.02 80.48 -59.29
C GLN A 79 73.26 79.33 -58.61
N ILE A 80 73.50 79.10 -57.32
CA ILE A 80 72.78 78.09 -56.53
C ILE A 80 71.30 78.41 -56.53
N ARG A 81 70.91 79.67 -56.27
CA ARG A 81 69.51 80.09 -56.31
C ARG A 81 68.85 79.81 -57.67
N GLU A 82 69.50 80.17 -58.78
CA GLU A 82 68.94 79.96 -60.12
C GLU A 82 68.83 78.47 -60.45
N ARG A 83 69.85 77.66 -60.11
CA ARG A 83 69.85 76.22 -60.38
C ARG A 83 68.84 75.48 -59.51
N VAL A 84 68.79 75.75 -58.21
CA VAL A 84 67.84 75.13 -57.27
C VAL A 84 66.42 75.54 -57.62
N SER A 85 66.15 76.83 -57.87
CA SER A 85 64.81 77.28 -58.27
C SER A 85 64.37 76.68 -59.60
N ARG A 86 65.26 76.53 -60.58
CA ARG A 86 64.98 75.83 -61.83
C ARG A 86 64.68 74.35 -61.59
N ALA A 87 65.52 73.65 -60.83
CA ALA A 87 65.35 72.23 -60.53
C ALA A 87 64.01 71.94 -59.82
N VAL A 88 63.58 72.82 -58.91
CA VAL A 88 62.30 72.69 -58.19
C VAL A 88 61.12 73.07 -59.10
N SER A 89 61.17 74.22 -59.78
CA SER A 89 60.04 74.76 -60.55
C SER A 89 59.75 74.01 -61.86
N GLU A 90 60.77 73.42 -62.50
CA GLU A 90 60.59 72.61 -63.70
C GLU A 90 60.00 71.22 -63.40
N SER A 91 60.01 70.80 -62.13
CA SER A 91 59.46 69.50 -61.73
C SER A 91 57.96 69.43 -61.98
N ARG A 92 57.54 68.39 -62.72
CA ARG A 92 56.11 68.13 -63.02
C ARG A 92 55.29 67.97 -61.74
N TRP A 93 55.90 67.50 -60.65
CA TRP A 93 55.27 67.31 -59.34
C TRP A 93 54.89 68.63 -58.66
N VAL A 94 55.71 69.66 -58.79
CA VAL A 94 55.40 71.00 -58.25
C VAL A 94 54.32 71.65 -59.10
N ARG A 95 54.49 71.63 -60.43
CA ARG A 95 53.58 72.33 -61.36
C ARG A 95 52.18 71.72 -61.44
N TRP A 96 52.07 70.39 -61.48
CA TRP A 96 50.79 69.68 -61.64
C TRP A 96 50.38 68.93 -60.39
N GLY A 97 51.34 68.40 -59.64
CA GLY A 97 51.05 67.63 -58.44
C GLY A 97 50.64 68.47 -57.23
N GLY A 98 50.91 69.78 -57.24
CA GLY A 98 50.65 70.68 -56.12
C GLY A 98 51.57 70.45 -54.92
N VAL A 99 52.72 69.80 -55.15
CA VAL A 99 53.74 69.52 -54.14
C VAL A 99 54.42 70.81 -53.72
N ARG A 100 54.56 71.03 -52.42
CA ARG A 100 55.32 72.15 -51.86
C ARG A 100 56.69 71.63 -51.43
N VAL A 101 57.73 72.18 -52.04
CA VAL A 101 59.12 71.80 -51.74
C VAL A 101 59.76 72.99 -51.06
N THR A 102 59.97 72.87 -49.74
CA THR A 102 60.73 73.87 -48.99
C THR A 102 62.18 73.46 -49.06
N THR A 103 63.02 74.34 -49.60
CA THR A 103 64.44 74.07 -49.80
C THR A 103 65.26 74.98 -48.92
N LEU A 104 66.22 74.36 -48.22
CA LEU A 104 67.13 75.05 -47.33
C LEU A 104 68.56 74.75 -47.73
N VAL A 105 69.32 75.78 -48.10
CA VAL A 105 70.73 75.63 -48.43
C VAL A 105 71.54 76.45 -47.45
N LEU A 106 72.35 75.75 -46.65
CA LEU A 106 73.27 76.32 -45.67
C LEU A 106 74.69 76.25 -46.22
N ALA A 107 75.48 77.29 -45.95
CA ALA A 107 76.91 77.29 -46.20
C ALA A 107 77.63 76.28 -45.29
N GLN A 108 78.92 76.05 -45.54
CA GLN A 108 79.78 75.15 -44.75
C GLN A 108 79.79 75.49 -43.24
N ASP A 109 79.58 76.76 -42.89
CA ASP A 109 79.49 77.23 -41.50
C ASP A 109 78.24 76.73 -40.75
N GLY A 110 77.25 76.20 -41.47
CA GLY A 110 75.97 75.73 -40.92
C GLY A 110 75.04 76.84 -40.43
N VAL A 111 75.41 78.12 -40.59
CA VAL A 111 74.69 79.28 -40.04
C VAL A 111 74.28 80.26 -41.13
N THR A 112 75.07 80.39 -42.20
CA THR A 112 74.78 81.31 -43.30
C THR A 112 73.81 80.65 -44.28
N TRP A 113 72.61 81.21 -44.38
CA TRP A 113 71.53 80.74 -45.26
C TRP A 113 71.78 81.28 -46.67
N LEU A 114 72.22 80.42 -47.58
CA LEU A 114 72.46 80.81 -48.97
C LEU A 114 71.15 80.91 -49.76
N TYR A 115 70.18 80.05 -49.44
CA TYR A 115 68.87 80.01 -50.09
C TYR A 115 67.80 79.38 -49.19
N VAL A 116 66.64 80.05 -49.08
CA VAL A 116 65.48 79.59 -48.31
C VAL A 116 64.21 79.81 -49.13
N ASP A 117 63.59 78.74 -49.61
CA ASP A 117 62.23 78.74 -50.18
C ASP A 117 61.95 79.86 -51.21
N GLY A 118 62.88 80.10 -52.15
CA GLY A 118 62.75 81.14 -53.17
C GLY A 118 63.32 82.50 -52.80
N HIS A 119 63.61 82.73 -51.53
CA HIS A 119 64.26 83.94 -51.02
C HIS A 119 65.75 83.67 -50.77
N GLY A 120 66.62 84.43 -51.43
CA GLY A 120 68.06 84.46 -51.12
C GLY A 120 68.38 85.70 -50.30
N THR A 121 69.40 85.64 -49.45
CA THR A 121 69.97 86.85 -48.85
C THR A 121 70.40 87.78 -49.99
N PRO A 122 70.00 89.07 -49.98
CA PRO A 122 70.49 90.02 -50.96
C PRO A 122 71.99 90.20 -50.73
N VAL A 123 72.81 89.48 -51.49
CA VAL A 123 74.26 89.73 -51.52
C VAL A 123 74.43 91.12 -52.11
N SER A 124 74.97 92.04 -51.32
CA SER A 124 75.23 93.42 -51.76
C SER A 124 76.26 93.36 -52.89
N GLN A 125 75.84 93.67 -54.12
CA GLN A 125 76.65 93.59 -55.34
C GLN A 125 77.71 94.69 -55.47
N GLU A 126 78.01 95.43 -54.41
CA GLU A 126 78.92 96.59 -54.49
C GLU A 126 80.39 96.16 -54.46
N GLY A 127 80.92 95.88 -55.65
CA GLY A 127 82.33 96.16 -55.99
C GLY A 127 83.40 95.29 -55.33
N LEU A 128 83.10 94.06 -54.91
CA LEU A 128 84.10 93.13 -54.40
C LEU A 128 85.19 92.86 -55.45
N ALA A 129 86.46 93.02 -55.06
CA ALA A 129 87.58 92.73 -55.92
C ALA A 129 87.62 91.22 -56.24
N PRO A 130 88.12 90.79 -57.42
CA PRO A 130 88.16 89.36 -57.80
C PRO A 130 88.82 88.42 -56.77
N ASN A 131 89.73 88.94 -55.95
CA ASN A 131 90.39 88.16 -54.90
C ASN A 131 89.52 87.93 -53.66
N ASP A 132 88.57 88.82 -53.35
CA ASP A 132 87.67 88.69 -52.19
C ASP A 132 86.57 87.64 -52.47
N ILE A 133 86.22 87.47 -53.75
CA ILE A 133 85.27 86.47 -54.23
C ILE A 133 85.75 85.05 -53.90
N LEU A 134 87.05 84.77 -54.09
CA LEU A 134 87.61 83.44 -53.83
C LEU A 134 87.60 83.09 -52.32
N GLY A 135 87.83 84.08 -51.47
CA GLY A 135 87.81 83.92 -50.01
C GLY A 135 86.41 83.60 -49.49
N GLU A 136 85.41 84.33 -49.98
CA GLU A 136 83.99 84.10 -49.67
C GLU A 136 83.55 82.68 -50.09
N TRP A 137 84.07 82.16 -51.20
CA TRP A 137 83.71 80.84 -51.69
C TRP A 137 84.29 79.69 -50.88
N MET A 138 85.53 79.84 -50.43
CA MET A 138 86.15 78.88 -49.53
C MET A 138 85.42 78.82 -48.18
N SER A 139 84.78 79.91 -47.74
CA SER A 139 83.96 79.90 -46.51
C SER A 139 82.57 79.29 -46.69
N TYR A 140 82.05 79.24 -47.92
CA TYR A 140 80.68 78.76 -48.16
C TYR A 140 80.58 77.31 -48.64
N LEU A 141 81.66 76.73 -49.20
CA LEU A 141 81.65 75.38 -49.77
C LEU A 141 82.38 74.35 -48.88
N PRO A 142 81.89 73.11 -48.74
CA PRO A 142 80.69 72.55 -49.38
C PRO A 142 79.41 73.02 -48.68
N ALA A 143 78.45 73.52 -49.46
CA ALA A 143 77.13 73.85 -48.97
C ALA A 143 76.31 72.57 -48.74
N THR A 144 75.55 72.53 -47.65
CA THR A 144 74.63 71.42 -47.34
C THR A 144 73.20 71.86 -47.65
N ALA A 145 72.46 71.04 -48.39
CA ALA A 145 71.03 71.22 -48.58
C ALA A 145 70.23 70.33 -47.64
N GLU A 146 69.15 70.89 -47.10
CA GLU A 146 68.05 70.16 -46.51
C GLU A 146 66.78 70.50 -47.31
N VAL A 147 66.17 69.49 -47.89
CA VAL A 147 64.89 69.62 -48.59
C VAL A 147 63.81 69.00 -47.72
N THR A 148 62.69 69.71 -47.58
CA THR A 148 61.50 69.16 -46.94
C THR A 148 60.33 69.26 -47.91
N VAL A 149 59.83 68.10 -48.33
CA VAL A 149 58.67 68.01 -49.21
C VAL A 149 57.41 67.83 -48.38
N THR A 150 56.43 68.71 -48.57
CA THR A 150 55.10 68.57 -47.97
C THR A 150 54.06 68.43 -49.08
N LEU A 151 53.16 67.46 -48.92
CA LEU A 151 52.04 67.26 -49.84
C LEU A 151 50.76 67.79 -49.18
N PRO A 152 50.25 68.96 -49.60
CA PRO A 152 48.97 69.46 -49.11
C PRO A 152 47.85 68.46 -49.41
N HIS A 153 46.92 68.28 -48.47
CA HIS A 153 45.80 67.34 -48.66
C HIS A 153 44.87 67.77 -49.81
N SER A 154 44.87 69.06 -50.16
CA SER A 154 44.15 69.62 -51.30
C SER A 154 44.87 69.48 -52.64
N ALA A 155 46.10 68.93 -52.63
CA ALA A 155 46.89 68.77 -53.85
C ALA A 155 46.23 67.74 -54.79
N LEU A 156 46.38 67.93 -56.10
CA LEU A 156 45.78 67.05 -57.10
C LEU A 156 46.23 65.59 -56.94
N LEU A 157 47.49 65.38 -56.53
CA LEU A 157 48.02 64.05 -56.26
C LEU A 157 47.32 63.39 -55.06
N SER A 158 47.13 64.13 -53.97
CA SER A 158 46.44 63.66 -52.77
C SER A 158 44.98 63.30 -53.07
N ASN A 159 44.27 64.17 -53.79
CA ASN A 159 42.91 63.91 -54.23
C ASN A 159 42.83 62.70 -55.17
N GLY A 160 43.80 62.53 -56.08
CA GLY A 160 43.86 61.38 -56.97
C GLY A 160 44.01 60.05 -56.20
N ILE A 161 44.87 60.03 -55.18
CA ILE A 161 45.03 58.87 -54.28
C ILE A 161 43.71 58.57 -53.56
N LEU A 162 43.06 59.60 -53.00
CA LEU A 162 41.78 59.44 -52.29
C LEU A 162 40.67 58.89 -53.21
N ILE A 163 40.52 59.45 -54.42
CA ILE A 163 39.55 58.99 -55.42
C ILE A 163 39.83 57.54 -55.80
N GLY A 164 41.10 57.18 -56.01
CA GLY A 164 41.49 55.79 -56.30
C GLY A 164 41.06 54.82 -55.19
N TYR A 165 41.29 55.18 -53.93
CA TYR A 165 40.84 54.37 -52.80
C TYR A 165 39.31 54.31 -52.67
N ALA A 166 38.61 55.43 -52.87
CA ALA A 166 37.14 55.46 -52.84
C ALA A 166 36.54 54.55 -53.94
N LEU A 167 37.14 54.56 -55.14
CA LEU A 167 36.72 53.74 -56.27
C LEU A 167 36.99 52.24 -56.05
N LEU A 168 37.97 51.89 -55.22
CA LEU A 168 38.19 50.50 -54.78
C LEU A 168 37.24 50.09 -53.65
N LEU A 169 36.93 50.99 -52.72
CA LEU A 169 36.09 50.68 -51.56
C LEU A 169 34.61 50.51 -51.93
N LEU A 170 34.08 51.33 -52.83
CA LEU A 170 32.67 51.27 -53.22
C LEU A 170 32.25 49.88 -53.78
N PRO A 171 32.95 49.28 -54.76
CA PRO A 171 32.67 47.94 -55.24
C PRO A 171 32.83 46.88 -54.14
N PHE A 172 33.83 47.04 -53.27
CA PHE A 172 34.08 46.10 -52.17
C PHE A 172 32.91 46.08 -51.18
N VAL A 173 32.47 47.24 -50.72
CA VAL A 173 31.31 47.37 -49.81
C VAL A 173 30.04 46.87 -50.48
N TRP A 174 29.82 47.19 -51.75
CA TRP A 174 28.66 46.72 -52.50
C TRP A 174 28.64 45.18 -52.63
N ALA A 175 29.77 44.56 -52.98
CA ALA A 175 29.89 43.11 -53.08
C ALA A 175 29.72 42.42 -51.72
N ALA A 176 30.28 42.98 -50.65
CA ALA A 176 30.12 42.49 -49.29
C ALA A 176 28.66 42.54 -48.84
N ASN A 177 27.99 43.68 -49.06
CA ASN A 177 26.58 43.86 -48.72
C ASN A 177 25.67 42.91 -49.52
N ARG A 178 25.94 42.74 -50.82
CA ARG A 178 25.18 41.80 -51.67
C ARG A 178 25.34 40.35 -51.21
N ARG A 179 26.54 39.95 -50.78
CA ARG A 179 26.78 38.60 -50.21
C ARG A 179 26.04 38.41 -48.88
N GLN A 180 26.00 39.43 -48.02
CA GLN A 180 25.23 39.37 -46.77
C GLN A 180 23.73 39.29 -47.03
N ALA A 181 23.19 40.11 -47.93
CA ALA A 181 21.77 40.09 -48.29
C ALA A 181 21.31 38.71 -48.82
N GLY A 182 22.15 38.03 -49.62
CA GLY A 182 21.86 36.67 -50.10
C GLY A 182 21.75 35.63 -48.98
N LYS A 183 22.57 35.73 -47.92
CA LYS A 183 22.48 34.83 -46.77
C LYS A 183 21.19 35.05 -45.98
N HIS A 184 20.77 36.30 -45.79
CA HIS A 184 19.51 36.60 -45.11
C HIS A 184 18.30 36.05 -45.86
N SER A 185 18.28 36.12 -47.19
CA SER A 185 17.19 35.48 -47.96
C SER A 185 17.17 33.96 -47.78
N GLN A 186 18.33 33.31 -47.70
CA GLN A 186 18.40 31.86 -47.50
C GLN A 186 17.87 31.45 -46.11
N LEU A 187 18.29 32.17 -45.06
CA LEU A 187 17.80 31.94 -43.69
C LEU A 187 16.29 32.17 -43.58
N MET A 188 15.76 33.21 -44.24
CA MET A 188 14.31 33.47 -44.25
C MET A 188 13.54 32.37 -44.98
N HIS A 189 14.05 31.88 -46.11
CA HIS A 189 13.43 30.76 -46.83
C HIS A 189 13.47 29.46 -46.03
N GLU A 190 14.55 29.19 -45.30
CA GLU A 190 14.65 28.04 -44.41
C GLU A 190 13.66 28.14 -43.24
N ALA A 191 13.56 29.31 -42.61
CA ALA A 191 12.59 29.55 -41.54
C ALA A 191 11.14 29.38 -42.01
N LEU A 192 10.81 29.88 -43.21
CA LEU A 192 9.49 29.69 -43.82
C LEU A 192 9.24 28.21 -44.16
N ALA A 193 10.23 27.50 -44.69
CA ALA A 193 10.10 26.08 -44.99
C ALA A 193 9.86 25.23 -43.73
N ILE A 194 10.52 25.56 -42.62
CA ILE A 194 10.31 24.92 -41.31
C ILE A 194 8.88 25.18 -40.82
N ARG A 195 8.41 26.43 -40.89
CA ARG A 195 7.03 26.79 -40.52
C ARG A 195 6.00 26.03 -41.36
N ASP A 196 6.19 25.96 -42.67
CA ASP A 196 5.28 25.27 -43.58
C ASP A 196 5.32 23.74 -43.39
N ALA A 197 6.46 23.17 -43.02
CA ALA A 197 6.57 21.76 -42.65
C ALA A 197 5.83 21.47 -41.34
N ALA A 198 5.96 22.34 -40.33
CA ALA A 198 5.22 22.21 -39.07
C ALA A 198 3.70 22.31 -39.30
N ALA A 199 3.24 23.30 -40.08
CA ALA A 199 1.83 23.47 -40.41
C ALA A 199 1.23 22.28 -41.20
N ARG A 200 2.04 21.55 -41.96
CA ARG A 200 1.62 20.32 -42.64
C ARG A 200 1.50 19.14 -41.68
N ARG A 201 2.43 19.02 -40.72
CA ARG A 201 2.37 17.98 -39.69
C ARG A 201 1.16 18.15 -38.78
N THR A 202 0.83 19.38 -38.38
CA THR A 202 -0.35 19.63 -37.54
C THR A 202 -1.64 19.21 -38.26
N LYS A 203 -1.80 19.56 -39.54
CA LYS A 203 -2.94 19.10 -40.35
C LYS A 203 -3.03 17.58 -40.47
N GLN A 204 -1.90 16.89 -40.67
CA GLN A 204 -1.87 15.43 -40.71
C GLN A 204 -2.31 14.82 -39.37
N ILE A 205 -1.84 15.37 -38.25
CA ILE A 205 -2.24 14.92 -36.91
C ILE A 205 -3.73 15.16 -36.68
N GLU A 206 -4.27 16.31 -37.10
CA GLU A 206 -5.71 16.60 -37.02
C GLU A 206 -6.54 15.60 -37.84
N GLU A 207 -6.11 15.27 -39.06
CA GLU A 207 -6.75 14.27 -39.91
C GLU A 207 -6.69 12.86 -39.29
N GLU A 208 -5.56 12.48 -38.71
CA GLU A 208 -5.40 11.20 -38.03
C GLU A 208 -6.27 11.12 -36.77
N LEU A 209 -6.33 12.19 -35.97
CA LEU A 209 -7.21 12.30 -34.79
C LEU A 209 -8.68 12.24 -35.18
N ALA A 210 -9.08 12.89 -36.27
CA ALA A 210 -10.45 12.81 -36.78
C ALA A 210 -10.79 11.37 -37.21
N ARG A 211 -9.86 10.67 -37.88
CA ARG A 211 -10.05 9.27 -38.28
C ARG A 211 -10.12 8.33 -37.08
N THR A 212 -9.26 8.50 -36.07
CA THR A 212 -9.29 7.65 -34.87
C THR A 212 -10.55 7.90 -34.05
N ARG A 213 -11.00 9.16 -33.92
CA ARG A 213 -12.26 9.49 -33.27
C ARG A 213 -13.46 8.86 -33.97
N SER A 214 -13.47 8.88 -35.31
CA SER A 214 -14.51 8.21 -36.10
C SER A 214 -14.52 6.69 -35.86
N LYS A 215 -13.36 6.03 -35.93
CA LYS A 215 -13.24 4.59 -35.61
C LYS A 215 -13.69 4.28 -34.18
N LEU A 216 -13.35 5.13 -33.21
CA LEU A 216 -13.75 4.92 -31.83
C LEU A 216 -15.27 5.02 -31.67
N SER A 217 -15.90 5.99 -32.36
CA SER A 217 -17.37 6.13 -32.35
C SER A 217 -18.10 4.95 -33.00
N GLU A 218 -17.44 4.24 -33.94
CA GLU A 218 -17.98 3.02 -34.56
C GLU A 218 -17.81 1.78 -33.66
N VAL A 219 -16.71 1.69 -32.91
CA VAL A 219 -16.43 0.57 -32.01
C VAL A 219 -17.18 0.67 -30.67
N GLU A 220 -17.43 1.88 -30.19
CA GLU A 220 -18.14 2.14 -28.92
C GLU A 220 -19.52 1.42 -28.82
N PRO A 221 -20.43 1.46 -29.83
CA PRO A 221 -21.69 0.74 -29.74
C PRO A 221 -21.49 -0.77 -29.72
N ILE A 222 -20.54 -1.31 -30.50
CA ILE A 222 -20.23 -2.75 -30.51
C ILE A 222 -19.73 -3.18 -29.13
N GLY A 223 -18.89 -2.37 -28.48
CA GLY A 223 -18.43 -2.63 -27.12
C GLY A 223 -19.57 -2.63 -26.09
N ARG A 224 -20.55 -1.74 -26.24
CA ARG A 224 -21.75 -1.72 -25.38
C ARG A 224 -22.61 -2.97 -25.57
N GLU A 225 -22.88 -3.36 -26.81
CA GLU A 225 -23.65 -4.57 -27.12
C GLU A 225 -22.97 -5.83 -26.55
N GLN A 226 -21.64 -5.93 -26.66
CA GLN A 226 -20.89 -7.03 -26.07
C GLN A 226 -20.95 -7.03 -24.54
N SER A 227 -20.85 -5.86 -23.91
CA SER A 227 -20.98 -5.74 -22.45
C SER A 227 -22.37 -6.17 -21.97
N GLU A 228 -23.42 -5.75 -22.66
CA GLU A 228 -24.80 -6.15 -22.35
C GLU A 228 -24.99 -7.67 -22.51
N ALA A 229 -24.40 -8.27 -23.55
CA ALA A 229 -24.42 -9.71 -23.76
C ALA A 229 -23.70 -10.48 -22.64
N ILE A 230 -22.54 -9.99 -22.20
CA ILE A 230 -21.78 -10.58 -21.08
C ILE A 230 -22.61 -10.50 -19.78
N ASP A 231 -23.23 -9.36 -19.50
CA ASP A 231 -24.07 -9.19 -18.32
C ASP A 231 -25.28 -10.13 -18.33
N ALA A 232 -25.90 -10.31 -19.50
CA ALA A 232 -26.99 -11.27 -19.67
C ALA A 232 -26.53 -12.71 -19.38
N LEU A 233 -25.38 -13.13 -19.93
CA LEU A 233 -24.79 -14.45 -19.69
C LEU A 233 -24.39 -14.65 -18.22
N GLN A 234 -23.89 -13.63 -17.54
CA GLN A 234 -23.58 -13.70 -16.11
C GLN A 234 -24.84 -13.92 -15.27
N ARG A 235 -25.93 -13.19 -15.56
CA ARG A 235 -27.22 -13.40 -14.89
C ARG A 235 -27.76 -14.81 -15.13
N GLU A 236 -27.62 -15.33 -16.35
CA GLU A 236 -28.01 -16.69 -16.67
C GLU A 236 -27.18 -17.73 -15.90
N ARG A 237 -25.85 -17.53 -15.84
CA ARG A 237 -24.95 -18.38 -15.06
C ARG A 237 -25.32 -18.38 -13.57
N GLU A 238 -25.61 -17.23 -12.99
CA GLU A 238 -26.08 -17.14 -11.60
C GLU A 238 -27.41 -17.86 -11.38
N SER A 239 -28.36 -17.69 -12.30
CA SER A 239 -29.65 -18.38 -12.27
C SER A 239 -29.46 -19.90 -12.32
N LEU A 240 -28.59 -20.39 -13.20
CA LEU A 240 -28.25 -21.81 -13.30
C LEU A 240 -27.56 -22.34 -12.04
N HIS A 241 -26.63 -21.57 -11.45
CA HIS A 241 -26.01 -21.95 -10.17
C HIS A 241 -27.02 -22.04 -9.03
N ARG A 242 -27.99 -21.11 -8.95
CA ARG A 242 -29.08 -21.20 -7.97
C ARG A 242 -29.93 -22.45 -8.17
N LYS A 243 -30.29 -22.77 -9.42
CA LYS A 243 -31.04 -23.99 -9.76
C LYS A 243 -30.26 -25.26 -9.41
N LEU A 244 -28.95 -25.30 -9.66
CA LEU A 244 -28.11 -26.43 -9.28
C LEU A 244 -28.02 -26.58 -7.76
N ALA A 245 -27.89 -25.48 -7.01
CA ALA A 245 -27.88 -25.52 -5.55
C ALA A 245 -29.23 -26.01 -4.99
N GLU A 246 -30.35 -25.57 -5.57
CA GLU A 246 -31.70 -26.04 -5.20
C GLU A 246 -31.86 -27.54 -5.49
N LEU A 247 -31.41 -28.01 -6.66
CA LEU A 247 -31.44 -29.43 -7.01
C LEU A 247 -30.56 -30.28 -6.08
N ALA A 248 -29.36 -29.81 -5.75
CA ALA A 248 -28.47 -30.49 -4.81
C ALA A 248 -29.09 -30.58 -3.41
N ALA A 249 -29.68 -29.48 -2.91
CA ALA A 249 -30.39 -29.49 -1.63
C ALA A 249 -31.59 -30.45 -1.64
N ARG A 250 -32.32 -30.50 -2.77
CA ARG A 250 -33.44 -31.43 -2.94
C ARG A 250 -32.98 -32.88 -2.97
N GLU A 251 -31.89 -33.18 -3.67
CA GLU A 251 -31.25 -34.51 -3.70
C GLU A 251 -30.81 -34.94 -2.30
N GLU A 252 -30.14 -34.07 -1.55
CA GLU A 252 -29.72 -34.34 -0.18
C GLU A 252 -30.92 -34.61 0.73
N SER A 253 -31.99 -33.83 0.61
CA SER A 253 -33.23 -34.06 1.37
C SER A 253 -33.90 -35.40 1.04
N LEU A 254 -33.75 -35.88 -0.20
CA LEU A 254 -34.28 -37.17 -0.65
C LEU A 254 -33.38 -38.31 -0.16
N ARG A 255 -32.05 -38.13 -0.19
CA ARG A 255 -31.11 -39.08 0.42
C ARG A 255 -31.32 -39.21 1.92
N GLY A 256 -31.49 -38.10 2.63
CA GLY A 256 -31.81 -38.09 4.06
C GLY A 256 -33.10 -38.83 4.37
N ARG A 257 -34.16 -38.62 3.57
CA ARG A 257 -35.41 -39.38 3.69
C ARG A 257 -35.25 -40.87 3.40
N ALA A 258 -34.45 -41.23 2.40
CA ALA A 258 -34.16 -42.63 2.10
C ALA A 258 -33.34 -43.30 3.21
N ALA A 259 -32.39 -42.58 3.81
CA ALA A 259 -31.61 -43.06 4.96
C ALA A 259 -32.50 -43.27 6.20
N GLN A 260 -33.39 -42.32 6.50
CA GLN A 260 -34.40 -42.46 7.56
C GLN A 260 -35.33 -43.66 7.30
N ALA A 261 -35.77 -43.85 6.06
CA ALA A 261 -36.57 -45.02 5.71
C ALA A 261 -35.80 -46.33 5.93
N ALA A 262 -34.50 -46.37 5.62
CA ALA A 262 -33.66 -47.53 5.89
C ALA A 262 -33.46 -47.80 7.38
N GLU A 263 -33.29 -46.74 8.19
CA GLU A 263 -33.22 -46.82 9.66
C GLU A 263 -34.53 -47.36 10.24
N LEU A 264 -35.68 -46.83 9.80
CA LEU A 264 -37.00 -47.34 10.21
C LEU A 264 -37.19 -48.83 9.82
N VAL A 265 -36.70 -49.25 8.65
CA VAL A 265 -36.75 -50.67 8.26
C VAL A 265 -35.86 -51.54 9.16
N GLN A 266 -34.71 -51.04 9.61
CA GLN A 266 -33.88 -51.74 10.60
C GLN A 266 -34.57 -51.81 11.97
N GLU A 267 -35.22 -50.73 12.39
CA GLU A 267 -36.00 -50.71 13.65
C GLU A 267 -37.16 -51.70 13.59
N VAL A 268 -37.89 -51.76 12.47
CA VAL A 268 -38.95 -52.76 12.26
C VAL A 268 -38.39 -54.18 12.37
N ARG A 269 -37.25 -54.48 11.74
CA ARG A 269 -36.61 -55.81 11.89
C ARG A 269 -36.20 -56.11 13.33
N ALA A 270 -35.60 -55.15 14.03
CA ALA A 270 -35.23 -55.33 15.43
C ALA A 270 -36.46 -55.59 16.32
N LEU A 271 -37.58 -54.92 16.03
CA LEU A 271 -38.86 -55.16 16.72
C LEU A 271 -39.46 -56.53 16.35
N GLU A 272 -39.33 -56.97 15.10
CA GLU A 272 -39.72 -58.33 14.67
C GLU A 272 -38.91 -59.41 15.39
N ASP A 273 -37.58 -59.26 15.47
CA ASP A 273 -36.69 -60.18 16.18
C ASP A 273 -37.03 -60.24 17.68
N LEU A 274 -37.28 -59.08 18.31
CA LEU A 274 -37.71 -59.00 19.71
C LEU A 274 -39.09 -59.65 19.95
N LEU A 275 -40.00 -59.52 18.99
CA LEU A 275 -41.31 -60.19 19.06
C LEU A 275 -41.14 -61.70 18.94
N GLU A 276 -40.28 -62.18 18.04
CA GLU A 276 -39.97 -63.61 17.88
C GLU A 276 -39.36 -64.18 19.17
N GLU A 277 -38.36 -63.52 19.74
CA GLU A 277 -37.76 -63.90 21.03
C GLU A 277 -38.81 -63.92 22.15
N ALA A 278 -39.66 -62.89 22.24
CA ALA A 278 -40.72 -62.84 23.23
C ALA A 278 -41.76 -63.96 23.04
N THR A 279 -42.06 -64.36 21.80
CA THR A 279 -42.93 -65.50 21.51
C THR A 279 -42.29 -66.83 21.91
N GLU A 280 -41.00 -67.05 21.63
CA GLU A 280 -40.27 -68.23 22.10
C GLU A 280 -40.23 -68.31 23.63
N ASP A 281 -40.00 -67.16 24.29
CA ASP A 281 -40.02 -67.03 25.74
C ASP A 281 -41.39 -67.37 26.34
N LEU A 282 -42.47 -66.95 25.68
CA LEU A 282 -43.84 -67.28 26.05
C LEU A 282 -44.11 -68.77 25.89
N GLU A 283 -43.71 -69.39 24.77
CA GLU A 283 -43.86 -70.83 24.56
C GLU A 283 -43.08 -71.64 25.61
N SER A 284 -41.86 -71.20 25.94
CA SER A 284 -41.03 -71.79 26.99
C SER A 284 -41.71 -71.70 28.36
N LYS A 285 -42.21 -70.50 28.72
CA LYS A 285 -42.95 -70.26 29.97
C LYS A 285 -44.26 -71.04 30.03
N ASP A 286 -45.00 -71.17 28.94
CA ASP A 286 -46.21 -72.01 28.87
C ASP A 286 -45.86 -73.49 29.06
N GLY A 287 -44.74 -73.95 28.49
CA GLY A 287 -44.18 -75.27 28.76
C GLY A 287 -43.82 -75.47 30.23
N GLU A 288 -43.26 -74.45 30.88
CA GLU A 288 -42.91 -74.45 32.29
C GLU A 288 -44.16 -74.41 33.19
N ILE A 289 -45.17 -73.61 32.85
CA ILE A 289 -46.50 -73.60 33.49
C ILE A 289 -47.09 -75.00 33.42
N GLY A 290 -47.07 -75.68 32.26
CA GLY A 290 -47.52 -77.06 32.14
C GLY A 290 -46.71 -78.04 33.02
N ARG A 291 -45.41 -77.81 33.23
CA ARG A 291 -44.59 -78.61 34.18
C ARG A 291 -44.93 -78.31 35.63
N LEU A 292 -45.14 -77.04 35.98
CA LEU A 292 -45.51 -76.58 37.31
C LEU A 292 -46.92 -77.06 37.68
N GLU A 293 -47.88 -77.03 36.77
CA GLU A 293 -49.22 -77.60 36.97
C GLU A 293 -49.17 -79.11 37.22
N ARG A 294 -48.36 -79.85 36.45
CA ARG A 294 -48.11 -81.29 36.71
C ARG A 294 -47.47 -81.52 38.08
N SER A 295 -46.59 -80.62 38.52
CA SER A 295 -45.93 -80.66 39.82
C SER A 295 -46.89 -80.29 40.97
N LEU A 296 -47.77 -79.32 40.76
CA LEU A 296 -48.86 -78.94 41.66
C LEU A 296 -49.87 -80.08 41.83
N LYS A 297 -50.20 -80.78 40.74
CA LYS A 297 -51.05 -81.99 40.77
C LYS A 297 -50.39 -83.15 41.53
N LYS A 298 -49.05 -83.23 41.56
CA LYS A 298 -48.28 -84.15 42.40
C LYS A 298 -48.19 -83.69 43.87
N ALA A 299 -48.05 -82.39 44.12
CA ALA A 299 -47.97 -81.80 45.47
C ALA A 299 -49.32 -81.76 46.20
N ALA A 300 -50.43 -81.58 45.47
CA ALA A 300 -51.78 -81.72 46.02
C ALA A 300 -52.03 -83.13 46.59
N ARG A 301 -51.40 -84.17 46.01
CA ARG A 301 -51.45 -85.55 46.53
C ARG A 301 -50.55 -85.79 47.75
N SER A 302 -49.64 -84.88 48.12
CA SER A 302 -48.79 -84.97 49.31
C SER A 302 -49.20 -84.03 50.45
N SER A 303 -49.99 -82.98 50.19
CA SER A 303 -50.55 -82.05 51.18
C SER A 303 -51.58 -82.71 52.13
N ASP A 304 -52.36 -83.69 51.64
CA ASP A 304 -53.36 -84.41 52.46
C ASP A 304 -52.74 -85.33 53.54
N ARG A 305 -51.44 -85.61 53.48
CA ARG A 305 -50.72 -86.39 54.51
C ARG A 305 -50.07 -85.54 55.61
N ALA A 306 -49.92 -84.23 55.41
CA ALA A 306 -49.23 -83.34 56.37
C ALA A 306 -50.16 -82.62 57.36
N SER A 307 -51.47 -82.51 57.08
CA SER A 307 -52.45 -81.90 57.99
C SER A 307 -52.82 -82.80 59.19
N ASN A 308 -52.67 -84.13 59.07
CA ASN A 308 -53.07 -85.10 60.09
C ASN A 308 -52.02 -85.28 61.22
N THR A 309 -50.77 -84.88 61.01
CA THR A 309 -49.67 -84.98 62.00
C THR A 309 -49.62 -83.76 62.93
N ARG A 310 -50.04 -82.58 62.46
CA ARG A 310 -50.05 -81.31 63.24
C ARG A 310 -51.12 -81.30 64.34
N GLY A 311 -52.26 -81.98 64.13
CA GLY A 311 -53.33 -82.10 65.12
C GLY A 311 -53.04 -83.02 66.31
N LYS A 312 -52.08 -83.96 66.18
CA LYS A 312 -51.71 -84.88 67.27
C LYS A 312 -50.74 -84.24 68.28
N ALA A 313 -49.86 -83.35 67.83
CA ALA A 313 -48.89 -82.66 68.68
C ALA A 313 -49.53 -81.59 69.59
N THR A 314 -50.53 -80.86 69.09
CA THR A 314 -51.31 -79.88 69.86
C THR A 314 -52.13 -80.54 70.96
N GLY A 315 -52.70 -81.73 70.70
CA GLY A 315 -53.47 -82.48 71.68
C GLY A 315 -52.67 -83.00 72.90
N LEU A 316 -51.42 -83.41 72.70
CA LEU A 316 -50.53 -83.83 73.80
C LEU A 316 -50.11 -82.65 74.69
N LEU A 317 -49.82 -81.50 74.08
CA LEU A 317 -49.50 -80.27 74.82
C LEU A 317 -50.68 -79.81 75.67
N ALA A 318 -51.89 -79.81 75.12
CA ALA A 318 -53.10 -79.44 75.85
C ALA A 318 -53.28 -80.26 77.15
N ARG A 319 -53.05 -81.58 77.09
CA ARG A 319 -53.14 -82.48 78.25
C ARG A 319 -52.05 -82.20 79.29
N ARG A 320 -50.81 -81.91 78.85
CA ARG A 320 -49.69 -81.58 79.75
C ARG A 320 -49.95 -80.30 80.52
N PHE A 321 -50.34 -79.23 79.81
CA PHE A 321 -50.59 -77.92 80.41
C PHE A 321 -51.75 -77.93 81.41
N ARG A 322 -52.85 -78.66 81.11
CA ARG A 322 -53.98 -78.80 82.03
C ARG A 322 -53.63 -79.56 83.32
N THR A 323 -52.68 -80.50 83.25
CA THR A 323 -52.23 -81.31 84.41
C THR A 323 -51.28 -80.53 85.31
N LEU A 324 -50.29 -79.84 84.73
CA LEU A 324 -49.22 -79.17 85.48
C LEU A 324 -49.67 -77.83 86.09
N TYR A 325 -50.49 -77.05 85.38
CA TYR A 325 -50.85 -75.70 85.78
C TYR A 325 -52.30 -75.61 86.26
N LYS A 326 -52.59 -76.22 87.42
CA LYS A 326 -53.94 -76.27 87.99
C LYS A 326 -54.46 -74.91 88.47
N THR A 327 -53.60 -73.90 88.65
CA THR A 327 -53.95 -72.58 89.19
C THR A 327 -54.25 -71.52 88.12
N ILE A 328 -54.10 -71.85 86.83
CA ILE A 328 -54.38 -70.97 85.69
C ILE A 328 -55.24 -71.66 84.62
N GLU A 329 -56.07 -70.88 83.93
CA GLU A 329 -56.83 -71.31 82.74
C GLU A 329 -55.98 -71.04 81.50
N ILE A 330 -56.00 -71.93 80.52
CA ILE A 330 -55.24 -71.77 79.26
C ILE A 330 -56.20 -72.04 78.11
N ASP A 331 -56.32 -71.07 77.21
CA ASP A 331 -57.19 -71.19 76.03
C ASP A 331 -56.60 -72.14 74.98
N ASP A 332 -57.46 -72.74 74.17
CA ASP A 332 -57.03 -73.69 73.13
C ASP A 332 -56.18 -72.99 72.05
N ARG A 333 -56.42 -71.69 71.83
CA ARG A 333 -55.59 -70.87 70.95
C ARG A 333 -54.17 -70.71 71.49
N ALA A 334 -54.00 -70.41 72.78
CA ALA A 334 -52.67 -70.31 73.40
C ALA A 334 -51.87 -71.63 73.28
N ILE A 335 -52.54 -72.78 73.35
CA ILE A 335 -51.91 -74.09 73.15
C ILE A 335 -51.44 -74.26 71.70
N ALA A 336 -52.29 -73.88 70.73
CA ALA A 336 -51.93 -73.90 69.31
C ALA A 336 -50.77 -72.94 69.01
N ASP A 337 -50.75 -71.78 69.66
CA ASP A 337 -49.70 -70.80 69.49
C ASP A 337 -48.36 -71.32 70.06
N ILE A 338 -48.35 -71.93 71.26
CA ILE A 338 -47.14 -72.61 71.80
C ILE A 338 -46.63 -73.70 70.87
N ALA A 339 -47.53 -74.45 70.22
CA ALA A 339 -47.14 -75.48 69.26
C ALA A 339 -46.60 -74.91 67.94
N SER A 340 -47.01 -73.69 67.58
CA SER A 340 -46.59 -73.01 66.34
C SER A 340 -45.33 -72.16 66.51
N LEU A 341 -44.91 -71.87 67.74
CA LEU A 341 -43.58 -71.35 68.07
C LEU A 341 -42.52 -72.39 67.65
N GLY A 342 -42.04 -72.33 66.41
CA GLY A 342 -41.14 -73.34 65.81
C GLY A 342 -39.76 -73.47 66.46
N ASP A 343 -39.45 -72.68 67.49
CA ASP A 343 -38.18 -72.70 68.23
C ASP A 343 -38.39 -73.25 69.64
N GLU A 344 -37.78 -74.39 69.95
CA GLU A 344 -37.90 -75.09 71.23
C GLU A 344 -37.42 -74.22 72.40
N SER A 345 -36.42 -73.36 72.18
CA SER A 345 -35.90 -72.45 73.21
C SER A 345 -36.92 -71.38 73.60
N LEU A 346 -37.74 -70.92 72.64
CA LEU A 346 -38.84 -69.98 72.89
C LEU A 346 -40.01 -70.66 73.59
N ARG A 347 -40.32 -71.91 73.25
CA ARG A 347 -41.37 -72.70 73.90
C ARG A 347 -41.06 -72.94 75.37
N LEU A 348 -39.82 -73.30 75.70
CA LEU A 348 -39.38 -73.49 77.08
C LEU A 348 -39.45 -72.19 77.89
N LYS A 349 -39.01 -71.06 77.33
CA LYS A 349 -39.09 -69.74 78.00
C LYS A 349 -40.54 -69.26 78.16
N ALA A 350 -41.41 -69.57 77.21
CA ALA A 350 -42.84 -69.29 77.33
C ALA A 350 -43.44 -70.10 78.48
N GLU A 351 -43.15 -71.39 78.56
CA GLU A 351 -43.61 -72.27 79.63
C GLU A 351 -43.09 -71.86 81.01
N GLU A 352 -41.84 -71.41 81.12
CA GLU A 352 -41.28 -70.87 82.35
C GLU A 352 -42.03 -69.60 82.82
N ALA A 353 -42.37 -68.70 81.90
CA ALA A 353 -43.15 -67.51 82.21
C ALA A 353 -44.58 -67.85 82.67
N ILE A 354 -45.19 -68.89 82.09
CA ILE A 354 -46.48 -69.44 82.51
C ILE A 354 -46.40 -70.03 83.92
N LYS A 355 -45.33 -70.77 84.22
CA LYS A 355 -45.09 -71.33 85.56
C LYS A 355 -44.94 -70.24 86.61
N ARG A 356 -44.14 -69.21 86.34
CA ARG A 356 -43.99 -68.05 87.26
C ARG A 356 -45.32 -67.35 87.52
N LEU A 357 -46.16 -67.20 86.48
CA LEU A 357 -47.51 -66.64 86.63
C LEU A 357 -48.42 -67.52 87.51
N ALA A 358 -48.23 -68.84 87.47
CA ALA A 358 -49.01 -69.81 88.24
C ALA A 358 -48.60 -69.90 89.73
N GLU A 359 -47.32 -69.71 90.06
CA GLU A 359 -46.75 -69.88 91.40
C GLU A 359 -46.60 -68.55 92.18
N GLU A 360 -46.08 -67.49 91.55
CA GLU A 360 -45.70 -66.21 92.21
C GLU A 360 -46.65 -65.06 91.84
N ALA A 361 -47.95 -65.29 91.98
CA ALA A 361 -49.01 -64.39 91.51
C ALA A 361 -48.93 -62.93 92.02
N ASP A 362 -48.29 -62.69 93.16
CA ASP A 362 -48.24 -61.36 93.79
C ASP A 362 -46.91 -60.62 93.52
N ASN A 363 -45.91 -61.27 92.91
CA ASN A 363 -44.56 -60.72 92.72
C ASN A 363 -44.04 -60.74 91.27
N VAL A 364 -44.91 -60.92 90.28
CA VAL A 364 -44.50 -60.89 88.86
C VAL A 364 -44.19 -59.45 88.43
N ALA A 365 -42.89 -59.11 88.45
CA ALA A 365 -42.32 -57.76 88.31
C ALA A 365 -42.58 -57.02 86.97
N ILE A 366 -43.36 -57.56 86.03
CA ILE A 366 -43.63 -56.91 84.73
C ILE A 366 -45.08 -57.17 84.30
N ARG A 367 -46.02 -56.38 84.85
CA ARG A 367 -47.42 -56.30 84.36
C ARG A 367 -47.62 -54.99 83.63
N ARG A 368 -47.60 -55.00 82.29
CA ARG A 368 -48.05 -53.84 81.50
C ARG A 368 -49.49 -54.10 81.05
N LYS A 369 -50.40 -53.18 81.36
CA LYS A 369 -51.76 -53.19 80.81
C LYS A 369 -51.66 -52.90 79.31
N VAL A 370 -52.24 -53.76 78.49
CA VAL A 370 -52.22 -53.56 77.03
C VAL A 370 -53.16 -52.39 76.70
N GLY A 371 -52.57 -51.29 76.20
CA GLY A 371 -53.33 -50.12 75.74
C GLY A 371 -53.94 -50.33 74.35
N GLY A 372 -55.01 -49.61 74.02
CA GLY A 372 -55.65 -49.66 72.70
C GLY A 372 -56.74 -50.73 72.52
N LEU A 373 -57.05 -51.50 73.57
CA LEU A 373 -58.17 -52.45 73.58
C LEU A 373 -59.48 -51.78 74.00
N PRO A 374 -60.65 -52.28 73.56
CA PRO A 374 -61.96 -51.79 73.99
C PRO A 374 -62.08 -51.81 75.53
N GLY A 375 -62.71 -50.78 76.13
CA GLY A 375 -62.70 -50.55 77.58
C GLY A 375 -63.26 -51.67 78.48
N HIS A 376 -63.92 -52.67 77.89
CA HIS A 376 -64.45 -53.84 78.57
C HIS A 376 -63.47 -55.03 78.64
N VAL A 377 -62.31 -54.95 77.98
CA VAL A 377 -61.29 -56.01 77.94
C VAL A 377 -60.09 -55.58 78.78
N HIS A 378 -59.89 -56.24 79.93
CA HIS A 378 -58.73 -56.01 80.79
C HIS A 378 -57.70 -57.11 80.59
N VAL A 379 -56.77 -56.89 79.65
CA VAL A 379 -55.70 -57.82 79.32
C VAL A 379 -54.34 -57.23 79.71
N PHE A 380 -53.52 -58.09 80.30
CA PHE A 380 -52.16 -57.80 80.71
C PHE A 380 -51.18 -58.57 79.84
N GLU A 381 -50.02 -57.98 79.62
CA GLU A 381 -48.93 -58.58 78.87
C GLU A 381 -47.76 -58.90 79.79
N ILE A 382 -47.18 -60.10 79.62
CA ILE A 382 -45.87 -60.47 80.14
C ILE A 382 -44.96 -60.79 78.95
N GLY A 383 -43.80 -60.14 78.90
CA GLY A 383 -42.76 -60.45 77.92
C GLY A 383 -41.94 -61.67 78.34
N PHE A 384 -41.58 -62.53 77.39
CA PHE A 384 -40.60 -63.61 77.58
C PHE A 384 -39.55 -63.60 76.46
N ALA A 385 -38.34 -64.03 76.78
CA ALA A 385 -37.24 -64.18 75.80
C ALA A 385 -36.91 -62.93 74.94
N GLY A 386 -37.30 -61.73 75.36
CA GLY A 386 -37.06 -60.46 74.64
C GLY A 386 -37.88 -60.23 73.36
N LYS A 387 -38.53 -61.27 72.82
CA LYS A 387 -39.33 -61.20 71.57
C LYS A 387 -40.73 -61.79 71.70
N GLY A 388 -40.99 -62.58 72.75
CA GLY A 388 -42.26 -63.23 73.00
C GLY A 388 -43.15 -62.42 73.94
N ARG A 389 -44.46 -62.53 73.77
CA ARG A 389 -45.49 -61.88 74.59
C ARG A 389 -46.56 -62.89 74.96
N ILE A 390 -46.91 -62.95 76.24
CA ILE A 390 -48.04 -63.74 76.76
C ILE A 390 -49.12 -62.76 77.16
N TYR A 391 -50.31 -62.93 76.60
CA TYR A 391 -51.47 -62.12 76.94
C TYR A 391 -52.40 -62.92 77.84
N TYR A 392 -52.73 -62.34 78.99
CA TYR A 392 -53.57 -62.99 79.98
C TYR A 392 -54.53 -62.00 80.61
N THR A 393 -55.61 -62.52 81.18
CA THR A 393 -56.60 -61.77 81.95
C THR A 393 -56.87 -62.47 83.28
N ARG A 394 -57.69 -61.88 84.13
CA ARG A 394 -58.14 -62.54 85.36
C ARG A 394 -59.09 -63.69 84.96
N GLY A 395 -58.83 -64.89 85.48
CA GLY A 395 -59.62 -66.07 85.10
C GLY A 395 -61.01 -66.06 85.75
N ARG A 396 -61.91 -66.91 85.23
CA ARG A 396 -63.28 -67.04 85.76
C ARG A 396 -63.36 -67.94 86.97
N SER A 397 -62.63 -69.05 86.93
CA SER A 397 -62.57 -70.08 87.96
C SER A 397 -61.20 -70.16 88.64
N ARG A 398 -60.15 -69.73 87.93
CA ARG A 398 -58.76 -69.73 88.39
C ARG A 398 -58.21 -68.29 88.42
N ARG A 399 -57.08 -68.06 89.10
CA ARG A 399 -56.54 -66.70 89.33
C ARG A 399 -56.26 -65.96 88.01
N PHE A 400 -55.71 -66.64 87.00
CA PHE A 400 -55.41 -66.06 85.68
C PHE A 400 -55.87 -66.97 84.54
N ARG A 401 -56.20 -66.36 83.39
CA ARG A 401 -56.50 -67.03 82.12
C ARG A 401 -55.56 -66.53 81.03
N ILE A 402 -54.80 -67.44 80.41
CA ILE A 402 -53.94 -67.16 79.27
C ILE A 402 -54.76 -67.27 78.00
N LEU A 403 -54.75 -66.21 77.18
CA LEU A 403 -55.57 -66.08 75.99
C LEU A 403 -54.79 -66.49 74.74
N LEU A 404 -53.57 -65.98 74.58
CA LEU A 404 -52.72 -66.27 73.43
C LEU A 404 -51.24 -66.01 73.74
N ILE A 405 -50.36 -66.59 72.93
CA ILE A 405 -48.90 -66.46 73.07
C ILE A 405 -48.31 -66.07 71.72
N GLY A 406 -47.79 -64.86 71.65
CA GLY A 406 -47.30 -64.27 70.41
C GLY A 406 -45.80 -64.02 70.40
N ALA A 407 -45.28 -63.77 69.20
CA ALA A 407 -43.96 -63.18 68.98
C ALA A 407 -44.12 -61.73 68.47
N LYS A 408 -43.04 -60.95 68.45
CA LYS A 408 -43.07 -59.54 68.03
C LYS A 408 -43.71 -59.33 66.64
N ASN A 409 -43.56 -60.27 65.71
CA ASN A 409 -44.13 -60.24 64.37
C ASN A 409 -45.63 -60.59 64.31
N THR A 410 -46.17 -61.31 65.30
CA THR A 410 -47.61 -61.63 65.38
C THR A 410 -48.37 -60.59 66.19
N GLN A 411 -47.68 -59.65 66.84
CA GLN A 411 -48.28 -58.59 67.63
C GLN A 411 -49.49 -57.87 66.98
N PRO A 412 -49.47 -57.44 65.71
CA PRO A 412 -50.64 -56.77 65.12
C PRO A 412 -51.85 -57.70 64.97
N SER A 413 -51.65 -58.97 64.55
CA SER A 413 -52.75 -59.94 64.45
C SER A 413 -53.26 -60.37 65.83
N ASP A 414 -52.37 -60.44 66.82
CA ASP A 414 -52.69 -60.79 68.20
C ASP A 414 -53.56 -59.71 68.85
N LEU A 415 -53.25 -58.43 68.61
CA LEU A 415 -54.04 -57.30 69.10
C LEU A 415 -55.43 -57.23 68.44
N ASP A 416 -55.53 -57.51 67.13
CA ASP A 416 -56.81 -57.60 66.43
C ASP A 416 -57.68 -58.74 67.00
N TYR A 417 -57.08 -59.88 67.30
CA TYR A 417 -57.79 -60.98 67.96
C TYR A 417 -58.30 -60.59 69.36
N LEU A 418 -57.47 -59.95 70.19
CA LEU A 418 -57.87 -59.49 71.52
C LEU A 418 -58.98 -58.44 71.48
N ALA A 419 -58.98 -57.55 70.47
CA ALA A 419 -60.01 -56.53 70.30
C ALA A 419 -61.38 -57.13 69.95
N ARG A 420 -61.40 -58.32 69.34
CA ARG A 420 -62.62 -59.05 68.95
C ARG A 420 -63.15 -59.98 70.04
N LEU A 421 -62.52 -60.03 71.21
CA LEU A 421 -63.01 -60.84 72.32
C LEU A 421 -64.41 -60.34 72.74
N PRO A 422 -65.41 -61.22 72.82
CA PRO A 422 -66.77 -60.82 73.16
C PRO A 422 -66.83 -60.23 74.57
N ARG A 423 -67.70 -59.22 74.78
CA ARG A 423 -68.09 -58.71 76.10
C ARG A 423 -68.60 -59.87 76.94
N HIS A 424 -67.74 -60.42 77.77
CA HIS A 424 -68.17 -61.34 78.81
C HIS A 424 -68.12 -60.61 80.13
N GLU A 425 -69.32 -60.52 80.73
CA GLU A 425 -69.60 -59.95 82.04
C GLU A 425 -68.59 -60.44 83.06
N SER A 426 -67.62 -59.57 83.33
CA SER A 426 -66.69 -59.70 84.44
C SER A 426 -67.34 -58.92 85.57
N GLY A 427 -68.09 -59.63 86.41
CA GLY A 427 -68.37 -59.19 87.77
C GLY A 427 -67.10 -59.30 88.61
#